data_AF-A0AA39S7Y2-F1
#
_entry.id   AF-A0AA39S7Y2-F1
#
_cell.length_a   1.000
_cell.length_b   1.000
_cell.length_c   1.000
_cell.angle_alpha   90.00
_cell.angle_beta   90.00
_cell.angle_gamma   90.00
#
_symmetry.space_group_name_H-M   'P 1'
#
loop_
_entity.id
_entity.type
_entity.pdbx_description
1 polymer ?
#
loop_
_entity_poly.entity_id
_entity_poly.type
_entity_poly.pdbx_seq_one_letter_code
_entity_poly.pdbx_strand_id
1 'polypeptide(L)' 'MSETSPGRVVLFEDSVDSWIQIACPRLSIDWGDAFVKSVLNPFEAEIALGFIPGWWETNLAVNSGCGCGNEDKT' A
#
# COMPACT_ATOMS: atom_id res chain seq x y z
N MET A 1 12.66 -9.41 10.22
CA MET A 1 12.50 -10.47 9.20
C MET A 1 13.50 -10.20 8.10
N SER A 2 14.49 -11.06 7.91
CA SER A 2 15.48 -10.87 6.83
C SER A 2 15.01 -11.46 5.49
N GLU A 3 14.01 -12.35 5.54
CA GLU A 3 13.40 -12.99 4.38
C GLU A 3 11.87 -13.07 4.58
N THR A 4 11.15 -12.52 3.61
CA THR A 4 9.69 -12.61 3.48
C THR A 4 9.38 -13.67 2.43
N SER A 5 8.78 -14.78 2.86
CA SER A 5 8.34 -15.86 1.98
C SER A 5 6.81 -15.95 2.00
N PRO A 6 6.17 -16.37 0.90
CA PRO A 6 4.71 -16.53 0.84
C PRO A 6 4.16 -17.40 1.97
N GLY A 7 4.83 -18.51 2.30
CA GLY A 7 4.40 -19.40 3.38
C GLY A 7 4.36 -18.76 4.78
N ARG A 8 5.15 -17.70 5.03
CA ARG A 8 5.08 -16.95 6.30
C ARG A 8 3.92 -15.96 6.32
N VAL A 9 3.59 -15.40 5.16
CA VAL A 9 2.49 -14.44 4.99
C VAL A 9 1.14 -15.13 5.12
N VAL A 10 1.01 -16.35 4.57
CA VAL A 10 -0.20 -17.18 4.63
C VAL A 10 -0.69 -17.40 6.07
N LEU A 11 0.22 -17.48 7.05
CA LEU A 11 -0.12 -17.69 8.46
C LEU A 11 -0.98 -16.58 9.07
N PHE A 12 -1.07 -15.41 8.42
CA PHE A 12 -1.76 -14.24 8.93
C PHE A 12 -2.93 -13.80 8.03
N GLU A 13 -3.25 -14.54 6.96
CA GLU A 13 -4.25 -14.14 5.96
C GLU A 13 -5.69 -14.03 6.50
N ASP A 14 -6.01 -14.73 7.59
CA ASP A 14 -7.31 -14.61 8.26
C ASP A 14 -7.46 -13.28 9.03
N SER A 15 -6.34 -12.64 9.38
CA SER A 15 -6.29 -11.41 10.19
C SER A 15 -5.80 -10.18 9.45
N VAL A 16 -5.17 -10.35 8.30
CA VAL A 16 -4.54 -9.28 7.53
C VAL A 16 -5.05 -9.30 6.10
N ASP A 17 -5.68 -8.20 5.69
CA ASP A 17 -6.27 -8.07 4.35
C ASP A 17 -5.28 -7.62 3.28
N SER A 18 -4.23 -6.88 3.66
CA SER A 18 -3.23 -6.34 2.73
C SER A 18 -1.89 -6.12 3.42
N TRP A 19 -0.80 -6.22 2.66
CA TRP A 19 0.57 -6.05 3.13
C TRP A 19 1.24 -4.88 2.42
N ILE A 20 2.16 -4.19 3.10
CA ILE A 20 2.99 -3.13 2.52
C ILE A 20 4.46 -3.52 2.65
N GLN A 21 5.15 -3.65 1.52
CA GLN A 21 6.56 -4.00 1.45
C GLN A 21 7.43 -2.73 1.45
N ILE A 22 8.13 -2.47 2.55
CA ILE A 22 9.03 -1.30 2.70
C ILE A 22 10.51 -1.63 2.35
N ALA A 23 10.81 -2.90 2.08
CA ALA A 23 12.15 -3.39 1.74
C ALA A 23 12.36 -3.48 0.22
N CYS A 24 13.17 -4.44 -0.25
CA CYS A 24 13.43 -4.65 -1.68
C CYS A 24 12.11 -4.92 -2.44
N PRO A 25 11.66 -4.03 -3.34
CA PRO A 25 10.30 -4.06 -3.91
C PRO A 25 10.07 -5.17 -4.94
N ARG A 26 11.05 -6.07 -5.12
CA ARG A 26 10.96 -7.22 -6.04
C ARG A 26 9.75 -8.11 -5.75
N LEU A 27 9.31 -8.24 -4.49
CA LEU A 27 8.19 -9.13 -4.17
C LEU A 27 6.84 -8.53 -4.57
N SER A 28 6.59 -7.25 -4.28
CA SER A 28 5.34 -6.60 -4.70
C SER A 28 5.25 -6.41 -6.21
N ILE A 29 6.37 -6.14 -6.88
CA ILE A 29 6.38 -5.85 -8.33
C ILE A 29 6.52 -7.11 -9.18
N ASP A 30 7.50 -7.97 -8.89
CA ASP A 30 7.77 -9.12 -9.75
C ASP A 30 6.94 -10.35 -9.36
N TRP A 31 6.64 -10.53 -8.07
CA TRP A 31 6.05 -11.75 -7.51
C TRP A 31 4.75 -11.51 -6.73
N GLY A 32 4.04 -10.40 -7.00
CA GLY A 32 2.80 -10.06 -6.31
C GLY A 32 1.73 -11.17 -6.41
N ASP A 33 1.68 -11.85 -7.56
CA ASP A 33 0.75 -12.96 -7.82
C ASP A 33 1.04 -14.23 -7.01
N ALA A 34 2.19 -14.32 -6.33
CA ALA A 34 2.52 -15.45 -5.46
C ALA A 34 1.82 -15.38 -4.09
N PHE A 35 1.11 -14.28 -3.80
CA PHE A 35 0.43 -14.03 -2.54
C PHE A 35 -1.09 -14.03 -2.74
N VAL A 36 -1.84 -14.59 -1.79
CA VAL A 36 -3.31 -14.62 -1.85
C VAL A 36 -3.90 -13.23 -1.55
N LYS A 37 -3.27 -12.51 -0.61
CA LYS A 37 -3.60 -11.13 -0.25
C LYS A 37 -2.67 -10.16 -0.95
N SER A 38 -3.16 -8.95 -1.24
CA SER A 38 -2.39 -7.92 -1.94
C SER A 38 -1.12 -7.54 -1.17
N VAL A 39 -0.01 -7.39 -1.90
CA VAL A 39 1.27 -6.89 -1.38
C VAL A 39 1.62 -5.63 -2.15
N LEU A 40 1.45 -4.49 -1.51
CA LEU A 40 1.69 -3.17 -2.08
C LEU A 40 3.10 -2.70 -1.79
N ASN A 41 3.65 -1.84 -2.66
CA ASN A 41 4.75 -0.97 -2.29
C ASN A 41 4.23 0.30 -1.55
N PRO A 42 5.10 1.12 -0.92
CA PRO A 42 4.64 2.27 -0.15
C PRO A 42 3.89 3.31 -0.99
N PHE A 43 4.31 3.51 -2.25
CA PHE A 43 3.67 4.45 -3.16
C PHE A 43 2.25 3.99 -3.54
N GLU A 44 2.06 2.70 -3.82
CA GLU A 44 0.74 2.11 -4.04
C GLU A 44 -0.15 2.23 -2.81
N ALA A 45 0.41 2.09 -1.61
CA ALA A 45 -0.33 2.27 -0.36
C ALA A 45 -0.78 3.71 -0.18
N GLU A 46 0.05 4.71 -0.50
CA GLU A 46 -0.33 6.12 -0.45
C GLU A 46 -1.46 6.46 -1.44
N ILE A 47 -1.45 5.85 -2.63
CA ILE A 47 -2.56 5.96 -3.60
C ILE A 47 -3.82 5.30 -3.04
N ALA A 48 -3.71 4.07 -2.53
CA ALA A 48 -4.85 3.30 -2.01
C ALA A 48 -5.52 3.97 -0.80
N LEU A 49 -4.73 4.68 0.03
CA LEU A 49 -5.22 5.45 1.18
C LEU A 49 -5.73 6.85 0.79
N GLY A 50 -5.58 7.27 -0.48
CA GLY A 50 -6.03 8.56 -0.97
C GLY A 50 -5.15 9.74 -0.56
N PHE A 51 -3.90 9.50 -0.15
CA PHE A 51 -2.95 10.57 0.16
C PHE A 51 -2.40 11.24 -1.09
N ILE A 52 -2.24 10.47 -2.17
CA ILE A 52 -1.79 10.97 -3.48
C ILE A 52 -2.69 10.41 -4.60
N PRO A 53 -2.87 11.13 -5.72
CA PRO A 53 -3.65 10.63 -6.85
C PRO A 53 -2.95 9.46 -7.55
N GLY A 54 -3.74 8.60 -8.21
CA GLY A 54 -3.20 7.50 -9.01
C GLY A 54 -2.34 8.02 -10.16
N TRP A 55 -1.23 7.35 -10.49
CA TRP A 55 -0.31 7.84 -11.53
C TRP A 55 -0.94 7.92 -12.93
N TRP A 56 -2.03 7.18 -13.14
CA TRP A 56 -2.84 7.19 -14.36
C TRP A 56 -3.80 8.38 -14.43
N GLU A 57 -3.95 9.16 -13.36
CA GLU A 57 -4.87 10.29 -13.29
C GLU A 57 -4.22 11.56 -13.82
N THR A 58 -4.41 11.84 -15.10
CA THR A 58 -3.76 12.95 -15.82
C THR A 58 -4.22 14.36 -15.35
N ASN A 59 -5.27 14.47 -14.53
CA ASN A 59 -5.96 15.75 -14.28
C ASN A 59 -6.21 16.13 -12.80
N LEU A 60 -5.67 15.38 -11.82
CA LEU A 60 -5.96 15.64 -10.39
C LEU A 60 -4.77 16.18 -9.58
N ALA A 61 -3.57 16.25 -10.15
CA ALA A 61 -2.35 16.68 -9.46
C ALA A 61 -2.31 18.17 -9.03
N VAL A 62 -3.39 18.95 -9.22
CA VAL A 62 -3.39 20.41 -9.05
C VAL A 62 -4.27 20.91 -7.88
N ASN A 63 -4.99 20.06 -7.13
CA ASN A 63 -5.87 20.62 -6.08
C ASN A 63 -5.98 19.87 -4.74
N SER A 64 -5.11 18.92 -4.45
CA SER A 64 -5.07 18.27 -3.13
C SER A 64 -4.10 19.01 -2.23
N GLY A 65 -4.53 20.16 -1.70
CA GLY A 65 -3.85 20.81 -0.58
C GLY A 65 -3.70 19.84 0.58
N CYS A 66 -2.55 19.89 1.25
CA CYS A 66 -2.25 19.10 2.44
C CYS A 66 -3.40 19.19 3.45
N GLY A 67 -4.19 18.11 3.56
CA GLY A 67 -5.18 17.94 4.60
C GLY A 67 -4.50 17.54 5.90
N CYS A 68 -3.85 18.50 6.57
CA CYS A 68 -3.71 18.39 8.03
C CYS A 68 -5.15 18.39 8.58
N GLY A 69 -5.59 17.26 9.10
CA GLY A 69 -6.93 17.11 9.68
C GLY A 69 -7.19 18.22 10.69
N ASN A 70 -8.26 18.99 10.48
CA ASN A 70 -8.86 19.72 11.57
C ASN A 70 -9.55 18.69 12.46
N GLU A 71 -8.98 18.46 13.64
CA GLU A 71 -9.71 17.87 14.75
C GLU A 71 -10.79 18.88 15.15
N ASP A 72 -12.03 18.62 14.72
CA ASP A 72 -13.21 19.37 15.12
C ASP A 72 -13.37 19.25 16.64
N LYS A 73 -13.13 20.36 17.34
CA LYS A 73 -13.66 20.58 18.68
C LYS A 73 -15.19 20.60 18.59
N THR A 74 -15.85 19.62 19.20
CA THR A 74 -17.14 19.84 19.87
C THR A 74 -17.18 18.97 21.12
#